data_AF-A0A0B5FL86-F1
#
_entry.id   AF-A0A0B5FL86-F1
#
_cell.length_a   1.000
_cell.length_b   1.000
_cell.length_c   1.000
_cell.angle_alpha   90.00
_cell.angle_beta   90.00
_cell.angle_gamma   90.00
#
_symmetry.space_group_name_H-M   'P 1'
#
loop_
_entity.id
_entity.type
_entity.pdbx_description
1 polymer ?
#
loop_
_entity_poly.entity_id
_entity_poly.type
_entity_poly.pdbx_seq_one_letter_code
_entity_poly.pdbx_strand_id
1 'polypeptide(L)'
;MKRLHVFSLQERPLALLLKERLRYEGIDCLLRNEELFSALGEIPFLECRPELWIIDEEMLPRARKLIEGWLREDEVHEAWTCPACGEKLEGQFDSCWKCGQERG
;
A
#
# COMPACT_ATOMS: atom_id res chain seq x y z
N MET A 1 -12.49 -17.88 2.91
CA MET A 1 -11.56 -16.98 2.21
C MET A 1 -12.34 -15.85 1.56
N LYS A 2 -11.86 -14.61 1.68
CA LYS A 2 -12.60 -13.43 1.22
C LYS A 2 -11.71 -12.39 0.58
N ARG A 3 -12.22 -11.77 -0.49
CA ARG A 3 -11.52 -10.73 -1.24
C ARG A 3 -11.40 -9.47 -0.39
N LEU A 4 -10.19 -8.98 -0.24
CA LEU A 4 -9.87 -7.79 0.54
C LEU A 4 -9.78 -6.55 -0.35
N HIS A 5 -9.04 -6.63 -1.45
CA HIS A 5 -8.77 -5.51 -2.35
C HIS A 5 -8.55 -5.98 -3.81
N VAL A 6 -8.89 -5.14 -4.78
CA VAL A 6 -8.65 -5.37 -6.21
C VAL A 6 -7.80 -4.22 -6.73
N PHE A 7 -6.65 -4.56 -7.28
CA PHE A 7 -5.68 -3.59 -7.78
C PHE A 7 -5.90 -3.34 -9.27
N SER A 8 -5.49 -2.17 -9.74
CA SER A 8 -5.25 -1.97 -11.17
C SER A 8 -4.03 -2.78 -11.62
N LEU A 9 -3.85 -2.96 -12.93
CA LEU A 9 -2.69 -3.70 -13.46
C LEU A 9 -1.35 -3.03 -13.13
N GLN A 10 -1.33 -1.70 -13.01
CA GLN A 10 -0.12 -0.93 -12.72
C GLN A 10 0.30 -1.09 -11.25
N GLU A 11 -0.66 -1.40 -10.37
CA GLU A 11 -0.45 -1.57 -8.93
C GLU A 11 -0.02 -3.00 -8.55
N ARG A 12 0.38 -3.85 -9.51
CA ARG A 12 0.89 -5.21 -9.22
C ARG A 12 2.03 -5.21 -8.18
N PRO A 13 3.05 -4.32 -8.25
CA PRO A 13 4.09 -4.27 -7.23
C PRO A 13 3.54 -3.95 -5.83
N LEU A 14 2.56 -3.04 -5.75
CA LEU A 14 1.88 -2.69 -4.50
C LEU A 14 1.09 -3.89 -3.94
N ALA A 15 0.40 -4.64 -4.81
CA ALA A 15 -0.32 -5.85 -4.41
C ALA A 15 0.62 -6.89 -3.77
N LEU A 16 1.81 -7.10 -4.35
CA LEU A 16 2.85 -7.98 -3.82
C LEU A 16 3.39 -7.48 -2.48
N LEU A 17 3.69 -6.19 -2.39
CA LEU A 17 4.15 -5.56 -1.15
C LEU A 17 3.14 -5.75 -0.01
N LEU A 18 1.86 -5.50 -0.26
CA LEU A 18 0.80 -5.62 0.74
C LEU A 18 0.55 -7.08 1.16
N LYS A 19 0.68 -8.04 0.24
CA LYS A 19 0.66 -9.48 0.56
C LYS A 19 1.76 -9.84 1.55
N GLU A 20 2.99 -9.43 1.30
CA GLU A 20 4.11 -9.75 2.19
C GLU A 20 4.01 -9.00 3.53
N ARG A 21 3.54 -7.75 3.54
CA ARG A 21 3.32 -6.98 4.78
C ARG A 21 2.21 -7.60 5.65
N LEU A 22 1.12 -8.08 5.05
CA LEU A 22 0.08 -8.83 5.79
C LEU A 22 0.61 -10.15 6.37
N ARG A 23 1.41 -10.89 5.61
CA ARG A 23 2.05 -12.13 6.11
C ARG A 23 2.97 -11.87 7.28
N TYR A 24 3.75 -10.79 7.22
CA TYR A 24 4.60 -10.35 8.33
C TYR A 24 3.79 -10.04 9.60
N GLU A 25 2.59 -9.48 9.45
CA GLU A 25 1.62 -9.24 10.54
C GLU A 25 0.91 -10.51 11.05
N GLY A 26 1.25 -11.68 10.51
CA GLY A 26 0.65 -12.98 10.85
C GLY A 26 -0.73 -13.20 10.21
N ILE A 27 -1.03 -12.53 9.09
CA ILE A 27 -2.29 -12.67 8.37
C ILE A 27 -2.06 -13.47 7.09
N ASP A 28 -2.60 -14.69 7.06
CA ASP A 28 -2.53 -15.54 5.89
C ASP A 28 -3.36 -14.97 4.73
N CYS A 29 -2.68 -14.72 3.61
CA CYS A 29 -3.27 -14.17 2.40
C CYS A 29 -2.64 -14.73 1.12
N LEU A 30 -3.37 -14.58 0.02
CA LEU A 30 -2.93 -14.93 -1.34
C LEU A 30 -3.29 -13.81 -2.32
N LEU A 31 -2.56 -13.78 -3.44
CA LEU A 31 -2.92 -12.99 -4.61
C LEU A 31 -3.52 -13.93 -5.66
N ARG A 32 -4.69 -13.56 -6.19
CA ARG A 32 -5.25 -14.17 -7.39
C ARG A 32 -4.88 -13.32 -8.60
N ASN A 33 -4.83 -13.98 -9.76
CA ASN A 33 -4.54 -13.37 -11.05
C ASN A 33 -3.13 -12.75 -11.15
N GLU A 34 -2.19 -13.18 -10.29
CA GLU A 34 -0.81 -12.67 -10.24
C GLU A 34 -0.09 -12.82 -11.60
N GLU A 35 -0.27 -13.98 -12.24
CA GLU A 35 0.38 -14.34 -13.51
C GLU A 35 -0.47 -14.00 -14.74
N LEU A 36 -1.75 -13.62 -14.59
CA LEU A 36 -2.63 -13.37 -15.74
C LEU A 36 -2.24 -12.10 -16.53
N PHE A 37 -1.30 -11.31 -16.00
CA PHE A 37 -0.69 -10.21 -16.74
C PHE A 37 0.03 -10.68 -18.01
N SER A 38 0.64 -11.87 -18.00
CA SER A 38 1.35 -12.37 -19.20
C SER A 38 0.41 -12.77 -20.34
N ALA A 39 -0.89 -12.93 -20.06
CA ALA A 39 -1.94 -13.25 -21.02
C ALA A 39 -2.70 -12.02 -21.51
N LEU A 40 -2.16 -10.81 -21.28
CA LEU A 40 -2.77 -9.56 -21.76
C LEU A 40 -2.87 -9.57 -23.29
N GLY A 41 -4.09 -9.32 -23.79
CA GLY A 41 -4.43 -9.39 -25.21
C GLY A 41 -5.17 -10.67 -25.61
N GLU A 42 -5.02 -11.75 -24.84
CA GLU A 42 -5.80 -12.99 -24.98
C GLU A 42 -6.98 -13.04 -24.02
N ILE A 43 -6.83 -12.44 -22.83
CA ILE A 43 -7.86 -12.37 -21.78
C ILE A 43 -8.33 -10.91 -21.62
N PRO A 44 -9.62 -10.66 -21.34
CA PRO A 44 -10.12 -9.32 -21.05
C PRO A 44 -9.35 -8.65 -19.90
N PHE A 45 -8.93 -7.39 -20.10
CA PHE A 45 -8.13 -6.61 -19.15
C PHE A 45 -8.67 -6.64 -17.70
N LEU A 46 -9.99 -6.61 -17.52
CA LEU A 46 -10.62 -6.59 -16.19
C LEU A 46 -10.40 -7.88 -15.41
N GLU A 47 -10.20 -9.01 -16.10
CA GLU A 47 -9.96 -10.34 -15.52
C GLU A 47 -8.51 -10.55 -15.13
N CYS A 48 -7.58 -9.79 -15.74
CA CYS A 48 -6.15 -9.82 -15.39
C CYS A 48 -5.81 -9.06 -14.09
N ARG A 49 -6.79 -8.38 -13.47
CA ARG A 49 -6.53 -7.54 -12.29
C ARG A 49 -6.11 -8.37 -11.08
N PRO A 50 -4.98 -8.02 -10.42
CA PRO A 50 -4.57 -8.69 -9.20
C PRO A 50 -5.61 -8.49 -8.10
N GLU A 51 -5.95 -9.56 -7.41
CA GLU A 51 -6.86 -9.52 -6.27
C GLU A 51 -6.18 -10.06 -5.03
N LEU A 52 -6.22 -9.32 -3.92
CA LEU A 52 -5.70 -9.78 -2.63
C LEU A 52 -6.84 -10.40 -1.82
N TRP A 53 -6.61 -11.60 -1.33
CA TRP A 53 -7.58 -12.41 -0.59
C TRP A 53 -7.01 -12.84 0.75
N ILE A 54 -7.83 -12.77 1.79
CA ILE A 54 -7.51 -13.32 3.12
C ILE A 54 -8.06 -14.74 3.21
N ILE A 55 -7.26 -15.65 3.77
CA ILE A 55 -7.65 -17.05 3.96
C ILE A 55 -8.70 -17.15 5.07
N ASP A 56 -8.37 -16.62 6.24
CA ASP A 56 -9.24 -16.56 7.42
C ASP A 56 -10.13 -15.31 7.42
N GLU A 57 -11.44 -15.51 7.39
CA GLU A 57 -12.41 -14.41 7.32
C GLU A 57 -12.52 -13.63 8.64
N GLU A 58 -12.17 -14.24 9.77
CA GLU A 58 -12.14 -13.56 11.07
C GLU A 58 -11.07 -12.45 11.09
N MET A 59 -10.02 -12.61 10.29
CA MET A 59 -8.93 -11.64 10.17
C MET A 59 -9.24 -10.49 9.20
N LEU A 60 -10.34 -10.57 8.44
CA LEU A 60 -10.70 -9.56 7.43
C LEU A 60 -10.81 -8.14 8.00
N PRO A 61 -11.44 -7.88 9.17
CA PRO A 61 -11.53 -6.53 9.73
C PRO A 61 -10.15 -5.96 10.09
N ARG A 62 -9.26 -6.79 10.67
CA ARG A 62 -7.88 -6.38 11.00
C ARG A 62 -7.09 -6.09 9.73
N ALA A 63 -7.14 -6.98 8.75
CA ALA A 63 -6.43 -6.83 7.48
C ALA A 63 -6.85 -5.56 6.72
N ARG A 64 -8.16 -5.24 6.71
CA ARG A 64 -8.68 -4.02 6.10
C ARG A 64 -8.13 -2.77 6.77
N LYS A 65 -8.14 -2.73 8.11
CA LYS A 65 -7.62 -1.58 8.87
C LYS A 65 -6.12 -1.36 8.61
N LEU A 66 -5.34 -2.44 8.51
CA LEU A 66 -3.91 -2.36 8.19
C LEU A 66 -3.67 -1.80 6.80
N ILE A 67 -4.33 -2.33 5.76
CA ILE A 67 -4.19 -1.82 4.39
C ILE A 67 -4.61 -0.35 4.29
N GLU A 68 -5.74 0.03 4.91
CA GLU A 68 -6.18 1.43 4.91
C GLU A 68 -5.16 2.35 5.59
N GLY A 69 -4.52 1.90 6.67
CA GLY A 69 -3.43 2.65 7.33
C GLY A 69 -2.22 2.82 6.43
N TRP A 70 -1.75 1.73 5.81
CA TRP A 70 -0.57 1.74 4.96
C TRP A 70 -0.76 2.57 3.68
N LEU A 71 -1.94 2.51 3.07
CA LEU A 71 -2.25 3.33 1.89
C LEU A 71 -2.44 4.81 2.22
N ARG A 72 -2.77 5.15 3.48
CA ARG A 72 -2.84 6.54 3.96
C ARG A 72 -1.51 7.10 4.40
N GLU A 73 -0.57 6.27 4.87
CA GLU A 73 0.81 6.72 5.14
C GLU A 73 1.46 7.35 3.87
N ASP A 74 1.05 6.90 2.68
CA ASP A 74 1.44 7.48 1.39
C ASP A 74 0.68 8.78 1.03
N GLU A 75 -0.35 9.21 1.78
CA GLU A 75 -0.99 10.50 1.56
C GLU A 75 -0.05 11.63 2.01
N VAL A 76 0.36 12.44 1.02
CA VAL A 76 1.24 13.60 1.16
C VAL A 76 0.70 14.49 2.27
N HIS A 77 1.40 14.53 3.40
CA HIS A 77 1.10 15.50 4.43
C HIS A 77 1.38 16.91 3.88
N GLU A 78 0.73 17.93 4.43
CA GLU A 78 0.96 19.31 3.98
C GLU A 78 2.44 19.69 4.10
N ALA A 79 2.92 20.48 3.14
CA ALA A 79 4.25 21.06 3.21
C ALA A 79 4.41 21.90 4.49
N TRP A 80 5.56 21.81 5.13
CA TRP A 80 5.85 22.51 6.37
C TRP A 80 7.13 23.33 6.26
N THR A 81 7.26 24.34 7.11
CA THR A 81 8.48 25.15 7.18
C THR A 81 9.24 24.79 8.44
N CYS A 82 10.52 24.46 8.30
CA CYS A 82 11.35 24.10 9.43
C CYS A 82 11.45 25.27 10.43
N PRO A 83 11.10 25.08 11.72
CA PRO A 83 11.13 26.15 12.71
C PRO A 83 12.57 26.58 13.07
N ALA A 84 13.58 25.74 12.81
CA ALA A 84 14.97 26.02 13.14
C ALA A 84 15.72 26.80 12.03
N CYS A 85 15.52 26.43 10.76
CA CYS A 85 16.31 26.99 9.65
C CYS A 85 15.49 27.65 8.54
N GLY A 86 14.15 27.63 8.63
CA GLY A 86 13.24 28.27 7.68
C GLY A 86 13.10 27.56 6.33
N GLU A 87 13.66 26.36 6.18
CA GLU A 87 13.55 25.57 4.95
C GLU A 87 12.11 25.09 4.72
N LYS A 88 11.63 25.10 3.47
CA LYS A 88 10.32 24.53 3.13
C LYS A 88 10.50 23.06 2.76
N LEU A 89 9.73 22.20 3.42
CA LEU A 89 9.75 20.76 3.23
C LEU A 89 8.39 20.27 2.75
N GLU A 90 8.40 19.27 1.89
CA GLU A 90 7.22 18.49 1.57
C GLU A 90 6.81 17.66 2.80
N GLY A 91 5.51 17.40 2.98
CA GLY A 91 5.05 16.78 4.23
C GLY A 91 5.43 15.31 4.40
N GLN A 92 5.95 14.66 3.36
CA GLN A 92 6.55 13.32 3.44
C GLN A 92 7.82 13.27 4.30
N PHE A 93 8.41 14.41 4.67
CA PHE A 93 9.58 14.48 5.54
C PHE A 93 9.18 14.73 7.00
N ASP A 94 9.57 13.82 7.89
CA ASP A 94 9.42 13.96 9.35
C ASP A 94 10.55 14.79 9.99
N SER A 95 11.63 15.06 9.24
CA SER A 95 12.76 15.86 9.70
C SER A 95 13.30 16.78 8.60
N CYS A 96 13.90 17.90 9.02
CA CYS A 96 14.44 18.88 8.11
C CYS A 96 15.71 18.35 7.42
N TRP A 97 15.68 18.15 6.10
CA TRP A 97 16.85 17.69 5.34
C TRP A 97 18.08 18.62 5.45
N LYS A 98 17.87 19.90 5.76
CA LYS A 98 18.94 20.89 5.89
C LYS A 98 19.58 20.96 7.28
N CYS A 99 18.81 20.77 8.35
CA CYS A 99 19.31 20.95 9.72
C CYS A 99 19.01 19.79 10.68
N GLY A 100 18.28 18.77 10.25
CA GLY A 100 17.92 17.59 11.04
C GLY A 100 16.77 17.80 12.04
N GLN A 101 16.24 19.02 12.19
CA GLN A 101 15.16 19.30 13.14
C GLN A 101 13.89 18.51 12.79
N GLU A 102 13.33 17.78 13.76
CA GLU A 102 12.05 17.07 13.60
C GLU A 102 10.88 18.03 13.36
N ARG A 103 9.87 17.54 12.66
CA ARG A 103 8.59 18.23 12.45
C ARG A 103 7.86 18.29 13.81
N GLY A 104 7.95 19.45 14.46
CA GLY A 104 7.33 19.73 15.76
C GLY A 104 5.83 19.96 15.70
#